data_AF-A0A6G1DNG3-F1
#
_entry.id   AF-A0A6G1DNG3-F1
#
_cell.length_a   1.000
_cell.length_b   1.000
_cell.length_c   1.000
_cell.angle_alpha   90.00
_cell.angle_beta   90.00
_cell.angle_gamma   90.00
#
_symmetry.space_group_name_H-M   'P 1'
#
loop_
_entity.id
_entity.type
_entity.pdbx_description
1 polymer ?
#
loop_
_entity_poly.entity_id
_entity_poly.type
_entity_poly.pdbx_seq_one_letter_code
_entity_poly.pdbx_strand_id
1 'polypeptide(L)'
;MAAFAAAVLVIAPSPLVALLLRAVWVTLSCYWQTPMRIRRAMAAQGVHGPPPRPLIGNLREVSALVAKTTADDMPSLSHDIVGRLMPHYMFWSGTYGKLFVYFYGSEPRLCLTDTALIKEFLSSKYAHGTGKSWLQRQGTKHFIGGGVLMDNGARWSNQRHVVRAGVHGRQAQGTVSNTFAN
;
A
#
# COMPACT_ATOMS: atom_id res chain seq x y z
N MET A 1 -50.33 -31.51 -10.16
CA MET A 1 -49.04 -31.72 -10.86
C MET A 1 -48.47 -30.43 -11.45
N ALA A 2 -49.25 -29.59 -12.18
CA ALA A 2 -48.76 -28.34 -12.77
C ALA A 2 -48.38 -27.23 -11.75
N ALA A 3 -49.09 -27.13 -10.62
CA ALA A 3 -48.84 -26.11 -9.59
C ALA A 3 -47.51 -26.33 -8.83
N PHE A 4 -47.06 -27.57 -8.70
CA PHE A 4 -45.77 -27.89 -8.06
C PHE A 4 -44.58 -27.52 -8.97
N ALA A 5 -44.73 -27.65 -10.29
CA ALA A 5 -43.69 -27.25 -11.25
C ALA A 5 -43.52 -25.72 -11.31
N ALA A 6 -44.62 -24.96 -11.19
CA ALA A 6 -44.59 -23.50 -11.13
C ALA A 6 -44.00 -22.97 -9.81
N ALA A 7 -44.26 -23.65 -8.68
CA ALA A 7 -43.74 -23.25 -7.36
C ALA A 7 -42.22 -23.47 -7.23
N VAL A 8 -41.65 -24.48 -7.90
CA VAL A 8 -40.20 -24.70 -7.92
C VAL A 8 -39.46 -23.61 -8.71
N LEU A 9 -40.11 -22.99 -9.69
CA LEU A 9 -39.56 -21.89 -10.49
C LEU A 9 -39.52 -20.54 -9.74
N VAL A 10 -40.21 -20.41 -8.59
CA VAL A 10 -40.30 -19.16 -7.81
C VAL A 10 -39.36 -19.16 -6.58
N ILE A 11 -38.81 -20.31 -6.17
CA ILE A 11 -38.00 -20.44 -4.94
C ILE A 11 -36.48 -20.43 -5.20
N ALA A 12 -36.02 -20.44 -6.45
CA ALA A 12 -34.63 -20.09 -6.72
C ALA A 12 -34.57 -18.58 -6.94
N PRO A 13 -34.14 -17.73 -5.98
CA PRO A 13 -33.44 -16.52 -6.39
C PRO A 13 -32.37 -17.04 -7.34
N SER A 14 -32.51 -16.73 -8.64
CA SER A 14 -31.62 -17.25 -9.67
C SER A 14 -30.19 -17.20 -9.14
N PRO A 15 -29.37 -18.25 -9.24
CA PRO A 15 -28.02 -18.26 -8.67
C PRO A 15 -27.25 -16.99 -9.06
N LEU A 16 -27.57 -16.41 -10.22
CA LEU A 16 -27.13 -15.09 -10.65
C LEU A 16 -27.51 -13.95 -9.68
N VAL A 17 -28.77 -13.84 -9.24
CA VAL A 17 -29.24 -12.85 -8.26
C VAL A 17 -28.52 -13.02 -6.93
N ALA A 18 -28.37 -14.26 -6.44
CA ALA A 18 -27.62 -14.51 -5.20
C ALA A 18 -26.15 -14.10 -5.32
N LEU A 19 -25.51 -14.37 -6.47
CA LEU A 19 -24.15 -13.93 -6.78
C LEU A 19 -24.03 -12.41 -6.85
N LEU A 20 -25.00 -11.73 -7.48
CA LEU A 20 -25.05 -10.26 -7.56
C LEU A 20 -25.19 -9.63 -6.17
N LEU A 21 -26.13 -10.12 -5.36
CA LEU A 21 -26.31 -9.64 -3.98
C LEU A 21 -25.05 -9.85 -3.14
N ARG A 22 -24.40 -11.02 -3.27
CA ARG A 22 -23.12 -11.30 -2.61
C ARG A 22 -22.02 -10.35 -3.09
N ALA A 23 -21.92 -10.10 -4.39
CA ALA A 23 -20.92 -9.17 -4.94
C ALA A 23 -21.13 -7.73 -4.46
N VAL A 24 -22.38 -7.27 -4.41
CA VAL A 24 -22.73 -5.94 -3.87
C VAL A 24 -22.38 -5.87 -2.38
N TRP A 25 -22.73 -6.88 -1.59
CA TRP A 25 -22.41 -6.94 -0.16
C TRP A 25 -20.91 -6.90 0.10
N VAL A 26 -20.13 -7.71 -0.62
CA VAL A 26 -18.66 -7.74 -0.49
C VAL A 26 -18.07 -6.40 -0.89
N THR A 27 -18.51 -5.82 -2.02
CA THR A 27 -18.04 -4.52 -2.49
C THR A 27 -18.32 -3.42 -1.46
N LEU A 28 -19.54 -3.33 -0.95
CA LEU A 28 -19.91 -2.33 0.05
C LEU A 28 -19.13 -2.54 1.36
N SER A 29 -18.96 -3.79 1.77
CA SER A 29 -18.20 -4.11 2.98
C SER A 29 -16.73 -3.70 2.84
N CYS A 30 -16.08 -4.06 1.73
CA CYS A 30 -14.66 -3.80 1.48
C CYS A 30 -14.35 -2.33 1.24
N TYR A 31 -15.17 -1.61 0.47
CA TYR A 31 -14.88 -0.23 0.04
C TYR A 31 -15.57 0.85 0.88
N TRP A 32 -16.54 0.49 1.71
CA TRP A 32 -17.24 1.45 2.57
C TRP A 32 -17.14 1.10 4.05
N GLN A 33 -17.57 -0.10 4.44
CA GLN A 33 -17.63 -0.44 5.86
C GLN A 33 -16.25 -0.56 6.50
N THR A 34 -15.33 -1.31 5.87
CA THR A 34 -13.99 -1.54 6.41
C THR A 34 -13.20 -0.24 6.57
N PRO A 35 -13.10 0.66 5.56
CA PRO A 35 -12.43 1.95 5.72
C PRO A 35 -13.04 2.79 6.85
N MET A 36 -14.36 2.83 6.96
CA MET A 36 -15.04 3.61 8.01
C MET A 36 -14.78 3.04 9.41
N ARG A 37 -14.78 1.72 9.58
CA ARG A 37 -14.45 1.06 10.85
C ARG A 37 -13.01 1.36 11.28
N ILE A 38 -12.06 1.20 10.36
CA ILE A 38 -10.64 1.48 10.63
C ILE A 38 -10.45 2.96 10.98
N ARG A 39 -11.07 3.87 10.21
CA ARG A 39 -10.94 5.30 10.46
C ARG A 39 -11.52 5.71 11.83
N ARG A 40 -12.63 5.12 12.25
CA ARG A 40 -13.21 5.33 13.59
C ARG A 40 -12.27 4.81 14.68
N ALA A 41 -11.71 3.61 14.51
CA ALA A 41 -10.78 3.04 15.46
C ALA A 41 -9.50 3.89 15.60
N MET A 42 -8.96 4.38 14.48
CA MET A 42 -7.79 5.28 14.46
C MET A 42 -8.10 6.64 15.08
N ALA A 43 -9.27 7.21 14.77
CA ALA A 43 -9.71 8.48 15.35
C ALA A 43 -9.89 8.38 16.87
N ALA A 44 -10.34 7.23 17.40
CA ALA A 44 -10.40 6.99 18.85
C ALA A 44 -9.01 6.96 19.51
N GLN A 45 -7.95 6.71 18.74
CA GLN A 45 -6.54 6.78 19.18
C GLN A 45 -5.91 8.15 18.89
N GLY A 46 -6.69 9.14 18.44
CA GLY A 46 -6.21 10.48 18.07
C GLY A 46 -5.54 10.57 16.69
N VAL A 47 -5.61 9.50 15.89
CA VAL A 47 -5.03 9.47 14.54
C VAL A 47 -6.09 9.83 13.51
N HIS A 48 -5.91 10.99 12.88
CA HIS A 48 -6.81 11.51 11.86
C HIS A 48 -6.16 11.45 10.48
N GLY A 49 -6.94 11.77 9.44
CA GLY A 49 -6.44 11.76 8.08
C GLY A 49 -7.53 12.09 7.06
N PRO A 50 -7.15 12.20 5.77
CA PRO A 50 -8.06 12.62 4.72
C PRO A 50 -9.22 11.62 4.56
N PRO A 51 -10.45 12.10 4.31
CA PRO A 51 -11.59 11.21 4.10
C PRO A 51 -11.41 10.41 2.79
N PRO A 52 -11.48 9.08 2.82
CA PRO A 52 -11.33 8.28 1.61
C PRO A 52 -12.59 8.38 0.75
N ARG A 53 -12.41 8.45 -0.58
CA ARG A 53 -13.51 8.31 -1.54
C ARG A 53 -13.84 6.84 -1.75
N PRO A 54 -15.12 6.47 -1.98
CA PRO A 54 -15.47 5.09 -2.29
C PRO A 54 -14.70 4.57 -3.52
N LEU A 55 -14.35 3.28 -3.52
CA LEU A 55 -13.58 2.54 -4.53
C LEU A 55 -12.11 2.97 -4.70
N ILE A 56 -11.84 4.28 -4.81
CA ILE A 56 -10.51 4.81 -5.17
C ILE A 56 -9.69 5.19 -3.93
N GLY A 57 -10.34 5.46 -2.80
CA GLY A 57 -9.67 5.99 -1.60
C GLY A 57 -9.17 7.41 -1.85
N ASN A 58 -7.91 7.67 -1.52
CA ASN A 58 -7.25 8.97 -1.68
C ASN A 58 -6.37 9.05 -2.94
N LEU A 59 -6.32 8.01 -3.77
CA LEU A 59 -5.42 7.93 -4.93
C LEU A 59 -5.58 9.10 -5.91
N ARG A 60 -6.82 9.56 -6.14
CA ARG A 60 -7.09 10.69 -7.04
C ARG A 60 -6.54 12.01 -6.52
N GLU A 61 -6.57 12.22 -5.20
CA GLU A 61 -5.97 13.41 -4.58
C GLU A 61 -4.45 13.34 -4.65
N VAL A 62 -3.88 12.17 -4.37
CA VAL A 62 -2.44 11.92 -4.50
C VAL A 62 -1.96 12.18 -5.92
N SER A 63 -2.65 11.63 -6.93
CA SER A 63 -2.25 11.81 -8.34
C SER A 63 -2.35 13.26 -8.78
N ALA A 64 -3.39 13.99 -8.33
CA ALA A 64 -3.55 15.41 -8.64
C ALA A 64 -2.45 16.27 -8.00
N LEU A 65 -2.10 15.99 -6.74
CA LEU A 65 -1.00 16.69 -6.05
C LEU A 65 0.33 16.44 -6.74
N VAL A 66 0.64 15.18 -7.08
CA VAL A 66 1.87 14.82 -7.80
C VAL A 66 1.92 15.51 -9.16
N ALA A 67 0.84 15.43 -9.95
CA ALA A 67 0.80 16.09 -11.26
C ALA A 67 1.03 17.60 -11.16
N LYS A 68 0.51 18.24 -10.11
CA LYS A 68 0.73 19.67 -9.85
C LYS A 68 2.19 19.98 -9.51
N THR A 69 2.83 19.18 -8.66
CA THR A 69 4.22 19.45 -8.22
C THR A 69 5.27 19.03 -9.25
N THR A 70 4.92 18.15 -10.18
CA THR A 70 5.80 17.71 -11.27
C THR A 70 5.47 18.38 -12.62
N ALA A 71 4.57 19.36 -12.65
CA ALA A 71 4.15 20.03 -13.89
C ALA A 71 5.29 20.82 -14.54
N ASP A 72 6.08 21.53 -13.72
CA ASP A 72 7.20 22.34 -14.16
C ASP A 72 8.53 21.64 -13.90
N ASP A 73 9.60 22.06 -14.57
CA ASP A 73 10.96 21.58 -14.31
C ASP A 73 11.43 21.92 -12.90
N MET A 74 12.45 21.18 -12.43
CA MET A 74 13.09 21.51 -11.15
C MET A 74 13.84 22.84 -11.27
N PRO A 75 13.62 23.79 -10.35
CA PRO A 75 14.28 25.10 -10.40
C PRO A 75 15.79 24.99 -10.15
N SER A 76 16.22 24.01 -9.36
CA SER A 76 17.62 23.70 -9.11
C SER A 76 17.80 22.22 -8.79
N LEU A 77 19.00 21.70 -9.01
CA LEU A 77 19.36 20.36 -8.58
C LEU A 77 19.48 20.34 -7.05
N SER A 78 18.50 19.73 -6.39
CA SER A 78 18.44 19.60 -4.93
C SER A 78 18.14 18.16 -4.53
N HIS A 79 18.66 17.75 -3.37
CA HIS A 79 18.31 16.48 -2.75
C HIS A 79 16.94 16.51 -2.05
N ASP A 80 16.38 17.71 -1.80
CA ASP A 80 15.03 17.86 -1.24
C ASP A 80 13.96 17.71 -2.33
N ILE A 81 13.70 16.45 -2.70
CA ILE A 81 12.75 16.07 -3.75
C ILE A 81 11.41 15.57 -3.20
N VAL A 82 11.29 15.41 -1.88
CA VAL A 82 10.11 14.78 -1.26
C VAL A 82 8.86 15.60 -1.52
N GLY A 83 8.95 16.93 -1.37
CA GLY A 83 7.84 17.83 -1.69
C GLY A 83 7.39 17.76 -3.14
N ARG A 84 8.28 17.38 -4.06
CA ARG A 84 7.98 17.24 -5.49
C ARG A 84 7.37 15.87 -5.83
N LEU A 85 7.99 14.78 -5.38
CA LEU A 85 7.58 13.41 -5.77
C LEU A 85 6.49 12.83 -4.87
N MET A 86 6.44 13.25 -3.62
CA MET A 86 5.49 12.74 -2.63
C MET A 86 4.82 13.89 -1.84
N PRO A 87 4.23 14.87 -2.56
CA PRO A 87 3.66 16.09 -1.96
C PRO A 87 2.56 15.82 -0.93
N HIS A 88 1.80 14.74 -1.11
CA HIS A 88 0.72 14.33 -0.20
C HIS A 88 1.22 14.07 1.23
N TYR A 89 2.44 13.56 1.42
CA TYR A 89 2.97 13.39 2.78
C TYR A 89 3.26 14.74 3.44
N MET A 90 3.84 15.70 2.71
CA MET A 90 4.12 17.03 3.24
C MET A 90 2.82 17.77 3.57
N PHE A 91 1.87 17.76 2.63
CA PHE A 91 0.57 18.41 2.78
C PHE A 91 -0.26 17.84 3.94
N TRP A 92 -0.41 16.52 4.00
CA TRP A 92 -1.19 15.88 5.06
C TRP A 92 -0.45 15.87 6.40
N SER A 93 0.88 15.83 6.43
CA SER A 93 1.60 15.95 7.70
C SER A 93 1.44 17.33 8.32
N GLY A 94 1.38 18.40 7.51
CA GLY A 94 1.05 19.74 7.98
C GLY A 94 -0.41 19.87 8.46
N THR A 95 -1.33 19.09 7.91
CA THR A 95 -2.77 19.19 8.21
C THR A 95 -3.20 18.30 9.39
N TYR A 96 -2.69 17.07 9.45
CA TYR A 96 -3.11 16.03 10.41
C TYR A 96 -2.02 15.67 11.43
N GLY A 97 -0.82 16.24 11.30
CA GLY A 97 0.31 16.01 12.21
C GLY A 97 1.29 14.93 11.74
N LYS A 98 2.12 14.44 12.66
CA LYS A 98 3.21 13.49 12.36
C LYS A 98 2.75 12.04 12.15
N LEU A 99 1.48 11.77 12.41
CA LEU A 99 0.87 10.45 12.37
C LEU A 99 -0.51 10.59 11.75
N PHE A 100 -0.73 10.00 10.57
CA PHE A 100 -2.02 10.08 9.89
C PHE A 100 -2.33 8.84 9.06
N VAL A 101 -3.63 8.59 8.84
CA VAL A 101 -4.14 7.43 8.09
C VAL A 101 -4.79 7.86 6.78
N TYR A 102 -4.49 7.16 5.69
CA TYR A 102 -5.07 7.37 4.37
C TYR A 102 -5.29 6.02 3.67
N PHE A 103 -5.97 6.01 2.51
CA PHE A 103 -6.36 4.76 1.83
C PHE A 103 -5.98 4.75 0.36
N TYR A 104 -5.44 3.62 -0.12
CA TYR A 104 -5.34 3.30 -1.55
C TYR A 104 -6.38 2.26 -1.91
N GLY A 105 -7.45 2.70 -2.58
CA GLY A 105 -8.65 1.87 -2.73
C GLY A 105 -9.20 1.47 -1.36
N SER A 106 -9.26 0.17 -1.10
CA SER A 106 -9.68 -0.40 0.20
C SER A 106 -8.51 -0.67 1.17
N GLU A 107 -7.25 -0.47 0.74
CA GLU A 107 -6.07 -0.77 1.55
C GLU A 107 -5.72 0.43 2.47
N PRO A 108 -5.79 0.26 3.81
CA PRO A 108 -5.41 1.30 4.75
C PRO A 108 -3.90 1.49 4.78
N ARG A 109 -3.46 2.73 4.91
CA ARG A 109 -2.05 3.11 5.04
C ARG A 109 -1.88 4.09 6.18
N LEU A 110 -0.91 3.80 7.04
CA LEU A 110 -0.52 4.67 8.14
C LEU A 110 0.82 5.33 7.77
N CYS A 111 0.85 6.66 7.78
CA CYS A 111 2.07 7.43 7.61
C CYS A 111 2.63 7.78 8.98
N LEU A 112 3.92 7.44 9.19
CA LEU A 112 4.70 7.82 10.36
C LEU A 112 5.77 8.80 9.87
N THR A 113 5.79 10.02 10.39
CA THR A 113 6.92 10.96 10.17
C THR A 113 7.71 11.23 11.46
N ASP A 114 7.22 10.77 12.61
CA ASP A 114 7.96 10.84 13.87
C ASP A 114 9.09 9.80 13.93
N THR A 115 10.32 10.26 14.11
CA THR A 115 11.51 9.41 14.12
C THR A 115 11.54 8.43 15.30
N ALA A 116 10.95 8.77 16.45
CA ALA A 116 10.88 7.86 17.59
C ALA A 116 9.95 6.68 17.28
N LEU A 117 8.77 6.97 16.73
CA LEU A 117 7.81 5.93 16.31
C LEU A 117 8.35 5.08 15.16
N ILE A 118 9.04 5.67 14.20
CA ILE A 118 9.67 4.93 13.10
C ILE A 118 10.72 3.96 13.65
N LYS A 119 11.59 4.39 14.58
CA LYS A 119 12.61 3.52 15.20
C LYS A 119 11.96 2.38 15.96
N GLU A 120 10.91 2.65 16.73
CA GLU A 120 10.17 1.61 17.45
C GLU A 120 9.53 0.62 16.47
N PHE A 121 8.84 1.12 15.44
CA PHE A 121 8.16 0.30 14.45
C PHE A 121 9.11 -0.56 13.62
N LEU A 122 10.30 -0.06 13.30
CA LEU A 122 11.34 -0.79 12.58
C LEU A 122 12.22 -1.66 13.50
N SER A 123 11.99 -1.66 14.80
CA SER A 123 12.71 -2.52 15.74
C SER A 123 12.37 -4.00 15.50
N SER A 124 13.24 -4.89 15.99
CA SER A 124 13.05 -6.34 15.89
C SER A 124 11.73 -6.84 16.47
N LYS A 125 11.12 -6.06 17.39
CA LYS A 125 9.83 -6.36 18.02
C LYS A 125 8.69 -6.53 17.01
N TYR A 126 8.70 -5.76 15.92
CA TYR A 126 7.64 -5.77 14.91
C TYR A 126 8.10 -6.31 13.55
N ALA A 127 9.37 -6.71 13.42
CA ALA A 127 9.99 -7.11 12.16
C ALA A 127 9.25 -8.24 11.41
N HIS A 128 8.55 -9.12 12.12
CA HIS A 128 7.76 -10.21 11.51
C HIS A 128 6.39 -9.76 10.97
N GLY A 129 5.84 -8.66 11.49
CA GLY A 129 4.56 -8.09 11.07
C GLY A 129 4.69 -6.97 10.03
N THR A 130 5.88 -6.39 9.89
CA THR A 130 6.17 -5.33 8.91
C THR A 130 6.62 -5.93 7.59
N GLY A 131 5.86 -5.72 6.52
CA GLY A 131 6.17 -6.25 5.20
C GLY A 131 5.61 -5.39 4.08
N LYS A 132 5.90 -5.79 2.85
CA LYS A 132 5.32 -5.20 1.64
C LYS A 132 3.85 -5.58 1.57
N SER A 133 3.01 -4.57 1.31
CA SER A 133 1.57 -4.75 1.17
C SER A 133 1.21 -5.71 0.03
N TRP A 134 0.01 -6.30 0.08
CA TRP A 134 -0.47 -7.13 -1.03
C TRP A 134 -0.52 -6.33 -2.34
N LEU A 135 -1.00 -5.08 -2.28
CA LEU A 135 -1.11 -4.21 -3.44
C LEU A 135 0.26 -3.92 -4.07
N GLN A 136 1.28 -3.63 -3.25
CA GLN A 136 2.65 -3.44 -3.74
C GLN A 136 3.17 -4.71 -4.43
N ARG A 137 3.02 -5.87 -3.79
CA ARG A 137 3.55 -7.12 -4.32
C ARG A 137 2.89 -7.53 -5.63
N GLN A 138 1.55 -7.43 -5.72
CA GLN A 138 0.85 -7.77 -6.95
C GLN A 138 1.08 -6.73 -8.05
N GLY A 139 1.06 -5.44 -7.69
CA GLY A 139 1.26 -4.35 -8.65
C GLY A 139 2.62 -4.39 -9.35
N THR A 140 3.67 -4.88 -8.66
CA THR A 140 5.02 -4.97 -9.24
C THR A 140 5.42 -6.38 -9.65
N LYS A 141 4.55 -7.39 -9.46
CA LYS A 141 4.89 -8.81 -9.67
C LYS A 141 5.44 -9.07 -11.08
N HIS A 142 4.85 -8.45 -12.08
CA HIS A 142 5.24 -8.64 -13.48
C HIS A 142 6.42 -7.77 -13.92
N PHE A 143 6.76 -6.73 -13.16
CA PHE A 143 7.87 -5.82 -13.49
C PHE A 143 9.18 -6.24 -12.81
N ILE A 144 9.11 -6.65 -11.54
CA ILE A 144 10.30 -6.90 -10.70
C ILE A 144 10.33 -8.35 -10.19
N GLY A 145 9.26 -9.11 -10.40
CA GLY A 145 9.16 -10.49 -9.90
C GLY A 145 9.00 -10.57 -8.38
N GLY A 146 9.18 -11.78 -7.85
CA GLY A 146 9.22 -12.05 -6.41
C GLY A 146 10.66 -12.16 -5.91
N GLY A 147 11.39 -11.05 -5.92
CA GLY A 147 12.74 -10.95 -5.37
C GLY A 147 12.79 -10.23 -4.03
N VAL A 148 14.02 -9.98 -3.54
CA VAL A 148 14.30 -9.36 -2.22
C VAL A 148 13.56 -8.05 -2.00
N LEU A 149 13.25 -7.30 -3.07
CA LEU A 149 12.54 -6.04 -2.98
C LEU A 149 11.06 -6.19 -2.54
N MET A 150 10.41 -7.30 -2.92
CA MET A 150 8.95 -7.47 -2.81
C MET A 150 8.51 -8.67 -1.97
N ASP A 151 9.41 -9.61 -1.68
CA ASP A 151 9.07 -10.74 -0.80
C ASP A 151 8.97 -10.32 0.68
N ASN A 152 8.25 -11.13 1.46
CA ASN A 152 8.10 -11.01 2.91
C ASN A 152 8.54 -12.31 3.61
N GLY A 153 8.77 -12.23 4.93
CA GLY A 153 8.96 -13.40 5.80
C GLY A 153 10.18 -14.26 5.44
N ALA A 154 10.04 -15.58 5.55
CA ALA A 154 11.14 -16.53 5.37
C ALA A 154 11.76 -16.47 3.97
N ARG A 155 10.94 -16.30 2.93
CA ARG A 155 11.41 -16.21 1.54
C ARG A 155 12.30 -14.99 1.34
N TRP A 156 11.88 -13.83 1.88
CA TRP A 156 12.71 -12.63 1.88
C TRP A 156 14.01 -12.81 2.67
N SER A 157 13.93 -13.44 3.86
CA SER A 157 15.11 -13.69 4.70
C SER A 157 16.16 -14.53 3.98
N ASN A 158 15.72 -15.62 3.33
CA ASN A 158 16.59 -16.51 2.57
C ASN A 158 17.25 -15.79 1.39
N GLN A 159 16.46 -15.09 0.57
CA GLN A 159 16.99 -14.35 -0.59
C GLN A 159 17.95 -13.23 -0.15
N ARG A 160 17.63 -12.50 0.92
CA ARG A 160 18.51 -11.47 1.48
C ARG A 160 19.82 -12.05 1.97
N HIS A 161 19.79 -13.23 2.59
CA HIS A 161 21.00 -13.92 3.04
C HIS A 161 21.93 -14.25 1.87
N VAL A 162 21.38 -14.79 0.78
CA VAL A 162 22.15 -15.09 -0.43
C VAL A 162 22.74 -13.83 -1.06
N VAL A 163 21.93 -12.78 -1.26
CA VAL A 163 22.41 -11.51 -1.86
C VAL A 163 23.49 -10.85 -1.00
N ARG A 164 23.37 -10.91 0.33
CA ARG A 164 24.37 -10.34 1.26
C ARG A 164 25.77 -10.94 1.06
N ALA A 165 25.88 -12.19 0.63
CA ALA A 165 27.16 -12.81 0.32
C ALA A 165 27.82 -12.18 -0.93
N GLY A 166 27.02 -11.83 -1.93
CA GLY A 166 27.47 -11.19 -3.18
C GLY A 166 27.96 -9.74 -3.02
N VAL A 167 27.41 -9.03 -2.05
CA VAL A 167 27.72 -7.60 -1.79
C VAL A 167 28.80 -7.44 -0.70
N HIS A 168 29.41 -8.53 -0.22
CA HIS A 168 30.46 -8.42 0.78
C HIS A 168 31.71 -7.74 0.24
N GLY A 169 32.37 -6.93 1.08
CA GLY A 169 33.35 -5.91 0.67
C GLY A 169 34.44 -6.35 -0.31
N ARG A 170 34.92 -7.60 -0.24
CA ARG A 170 35.92 -8.13 -1.19
C ARG A 170 35.36 -8.30 -2.61
N GLN A 171 34.11 -8.75 -2.75
CA GLN A 171 33.48 -8.89 -4.06
C GLN A 171 33.12 -7.53 -4.65
N ALA A 172 32.60 -6.62 -3.81
CA ALA A 172 32.28 -5.25 -4.23
C ALA A 172 33.52 -4.50 -4.73
N GLN A 173 34.66 -4.61 -4.03
CA GLN A 173 35.93 -4.01 -4.48
C GLN A 173 36.41 -4.62 -5.81
N GLY A 174 36.33 -5.94 -5.98
CA GLY A 174 36.68 -6.59 -7.24
C GLY A 174 35.81 -6.16 -8.42
N THR A 175 34.49 -6.00 -8.21
CA THR A 175 33.58 -5.51 -9.26
C THR A 175 33.87 -4.06 -9.64
N VAL A 176 34.11 -3.18 -8.66
CA VAL A 176 34.47 -1.78 -8.92
C VAL A 176 35.78 -1.72 -9.71
N SER A 177 36.83 -2.39 -9.26
CA SER A 177 38.11 -2.42 -9.99
C SER A 177 37.96 -2.93 -11.41
N ASN A 178 37.19 -4.00 -11.65
CA ASN A 178 36.99 -4.53 -13.00
C ASN A 178 36.13 -3.64 -13.92
N THR A 179 35.24 -2.82 -13.35
CA THR A 179 34.33 -1.96 -14.15
C THR A 179 35.01 -0.65 -14.56
N PHE A 180 35.92 -0.13 -13.73
CA PHE A 180 36.65 1.13 -14.00
C PHE A 180 38.08 0.91 -14.51
N ALA A 181 38.52 -0.34 -14.68
CA ALA A 181 39.80 -0.68 -15.29
C ALA A 181 39.75 -0.82 -16.82
N ASN A 182 38.60 -0.56 -17.46
CA ASN A 182 38.42 -0.46 -18.92
C ASN A 182 38.14 0.98 -19.33
#